data_AF-V9G477-F1
#
_entry.id   AF-V9G477-F1
#
_cell.length_a   1.000
_cell.length_b   1.000
_cell.length_c   1.000
_cell.angle_alpha   90.00
_cell.angle_beta   90.00
_cell.angle_gamma   90.00
#
_symmetry.space_group_name_H-M   'P 1'
#
loop_
_entity.id
_entity.type
_entity.pdbx_description
1 polymer ?
#
loop_
_entity_poly.entity_id
_entity_poly.type
_entity_poly.pdbx_seq_one_letter_code
_entity_poly.pdbx_strand_id
1 'polypeptide(L)'
;MKRMYISQLHYGQEDIAELKQASTKVQHIFKKTKDMVSQYFPESLRLKLFEADLDSNAPPGRSSEEMFQKWVKGPSGWKFIDYEFGHSHDQVASDKGWLGRFLQVIIWSHYENILMLHPFLGSEPFFDGEELDVIANYFVPTYMNVEPLMERGKAIKKIQSSIVLYQEHIQAPAVAMEADGHWLEGNWMTGVNLDARGFAGISPYLKISNGERTYMEAQII
;
A
#
# COMPACT_ATOMS: atom_id res chain seq x y z
N MET A 1 4.32 -22.29 4.83
CA MET A 1 3.78 -22.10 3.46
C MET A 1 4.87 -22.40 2.46
N LYS A 2 4.64 -23.29 1.48
CA LYS A 2 5.64 -23.67 0.47
C LYS A 2 5.77 -22.52 -0.54
N ARG A 3 6.97 -21.93 -0.68
CA ARG A 3 7.25 -20.91 -1.71
C ARG A 3 7.43 -21.62 -3.05
N MET A 4 6.82 -21.09 -4.11
CA MET A 4 6.96 -21.63 -5.45
C MET A 4 8.03 -20.85 -6.23
N TYR A 5 8.89 -21.58 -6.94
CA TYR A 5 9.90 -21.04 -7.84
C TYR A 5 9.32 -20.85 -9.23
N ILE A 6 9.37 -19.64 -9.76
CA ILE A 6 8.88 -19.33 -11.11
C ILE A 6 9.93 -18.49 -11.82
N SER A 7 10.39 -18.99 -12.97
CA SER A 7 11.51 -18.45 -13.76
C SER A 7 11.12 -17.35 -14.77
N GLN A 8 9.87 -16.90 -14.78
CA GLN A 8 9.38 -15.92 -15.76
C GLN A 8 9.20 -14.51 -15.20
N LEU A 9 9.31 -14.34 -13.88
CA LEU A 9 9.16 -13.04 -13.21
C LEU A 9 10.49 -12.61 -12.61
N HIS A 10 11.11 -11.64 -13.26
CA HIS A 10 12.41 -11.13 -12.88
C HIS A 10 12.30 -9.70 -12.38
N TYR A 11 13.08 -9.39 -11.34
CA TYR A 11 13.30 -8.02 -10.88
C TYR A 11 14.71 -7.61 -11.31
N GLY A 12 14.82 -6.52 -12.06
CA GLY A 12 16.12 -5.92 -12.32
C GLY A 12 16.66 -5.27 -11.04
N GLN A 13 17.98 -5.10 -10.94
CA GLN A 13 18.60 -4.35 -9.84
C GLN A 13 17.99 -2.95 -9.65
N GLU A 14 17.61 -2.28 -10.74
CA GLU A 14 16.95 -0.98 -10.73
C GLU A 14 15.57 -1.04 -10.06
N ASP A 15 14.78 -2.10 -10.31
CA ASP A 15 13.47 -2.27 -9.68
C ASP A 15 13.60 -2.46 -8.16
N ILE A 16 14.60 -3.22 -7.73
CA ILE A 16 14.87 -3.43 -6.29
C ILE A 16 15.32 -2.13 -5.63
N ALA A 17 16.20 -1.37 -6.30
CA ALA A 17 16.68 -0.09 -5.80
C ALA A 17 15.54 0.93 -5.68
N GLU A 18 14.68 1.04 -6.70
CA GLU A 18 13.52 1.92 -6.70
C GLU A 18 12.54 1.51 -5.60
N LEU A 19 12.13 0.23 -5.52
CA LEU A 19 11.21 -0.26 -4.49
C LEU A 19 11.77 -0.03 -3.08
N LYS A 20 13.06 -0.23 -2.86
CA LYS A 20 13.71 0.05 -1.57
C LYS A 20 13.62 1.52 -1.19
N GLN A 21 13.97 2.41 -2.11
CA GLN A 21 13.93 3.85 -1.87
C GLN A 21 12.49 4.34 -1.69
N ALA A 22 11.61 4.02 -2.62
CA ALA A 22 10.22 4.44 -2.65
C ALA A 22 9.45 3.94 -1.41
N SER A 23 9.59 2.66 -1.04
CA SER A 23 8.89 2.10 0.12
C SER A 23 9.26 2.76 1.45
N THR A 24 10.52 3.17 1.60
CA THR A 24 11.00 3.88 2.80
C THR A 24 10.43 5.30 2.86
N LYS A 25 10.37 6.02 1.72
CA LYS A 25 9.74 7.34 1.65
C LYS A 25 8.23 7.28 1.86
N VAL A 26 7.56 6.28 1.28
CA VAL A 26 6.14 6.00 1.52
C VAL A 26 5.89 5.74 3.00
N GLN A 27 6.72 4.91 3.65
CA GLN A 27 6.63 4.64 5.09
C GLN A 27 6.74 5.92 5.91
N HIS A 28 7.66 6.83 5.57
CA HIS A 28 7.80 8.11 6.23
C HIS A 28 6.52 8.94 6.16
N ILE A 29 5.95 9.12 4.96
CA ILE A 29 4.71 9.89 4.75
C ILE A 29 3.54 9.27 5.53
N PHE A 30 3.43 7.94 5.53
CA PHE A 30 2.43 7.23 6.32
C PHE A 30 2.57 7.49 7.81
N LYS A 31 3.79 7.37 8.35
CA LYS A 31 4.05 7.60 9.76
C LYS A 31 3.74 9.04 10.14
N LYS A 32 4.23 10.01 9.36
CA LYS A 32 3.95 11.44 9.54
C LYS A 32 2.45 11.73 9.56
N THR A 33 1.69 11.13 8.64
CA THR A 33 0.22 11.28 8.61
C THR A 33 -0.45 10.59 9.79
N LYS A 34 -0.01 9.38 10.16
CA LYS A 34 -0.52 8.64 11.32
C LYS A 34 -0.31 9.43 12.62
N ASP A 35 0.86 10.03 12.78
CA ASP A 35 1.21 10.85 13.94
C ASP A 35 0.34 12.10 14.01
N MET A 36 0.14 12.80 12.89
CA MET A 36 -0.79 13.93 12.79
C MET A 36 -2.22 13.52 13.18
N VAL A 37 -2.76 12.44 12.61
CA VAL A 37 -4.10 11.95 12.95
C VAL A 37 -4.17 11.60 14.45
N SER A 38 -3.15 10.93 14.99
CA SER A 38 -3.10 10.52 16.39
C SER A 38 -3.07 11.71 17.36
N GLN A 39 -2.43 12.81 16.97
CA GLN A 39 -2.30 14.01 17.78
C GLN A 39 -3.55 14.90 17.77
N TYR A 40 -4.19 15.03 16.61
CA TYR A 40 -5.23 16.04 16.41
C TYR A 40 -6.66 15.49 16.30
N PHE A 41 -6.85 14.19 16.09
CA PHE A 41 -8.21 13.64 16.02
C PHE A 41 -8.81 13.48 17.42
N PRO A 42 -10.12 13.73 17.58
CA PRO A 42 -10.85 13.39 18.80
C PRO A 42 -10.58 11.95 19.23
N GLU A 43 -10.48 11.72 20.54
CA GLU A 43 -10.15 10.41 21.11
C GLU A 43 -11.10 9.31 20.62
N SER A 44 -12.39 9.62 20.47
CA SER A 44 -13.40 8.68 19.96
C SER A 44 -13.14 8.22 18.52
N LEU A 45 -12.55 9.08 17.68
CA LEU A 45 -12.16 8.73 16.31
C LEU A 45 -10.80 8.04 16.29
N ARG A 46 -9.86 8.50 17.12
CA ARG A 46 -8.54 7.90 17.28
C ARG A 46 -8.65 6.44 17.74
N LEU A 47 -9.47 6.16 18.75
CA LEU A 47 -9.72 4.80 19.24
C LEU A 47 -10.31 3.94 18.13
N LYS A 48 -11.34 4.39 17.41
CA LYS A 48 -11.90 3.63 16.28
C LYS A 48 -10.90 3.41 15.13
N LEU A 49 -9.97 4.34 14.91
CA LEU A 49 -8.97 4.26 13.86
C LEU A 49 -7.81 3.31 14.21
N PHE A 50 -7.41 3.29 15.49
CA PHE A 50 -6.18 2.62 15.94
C PHE A 50 -6.40 1.51 16.98
N GLU A 51 -7.63 1.21 17.41
CA GLU A 51 -7.93 0.10 18.35
C GLU A 51 -7.50 -1.25 17.79
N ALA A 52 -7.50 -1.44 16.47
CA ALA A 52 -7.00 -2.64 15.83
C ALA A 52 -5.46 -2.82 15.94
N ASP A 53 -4.70 -1.75 16.24
CA ASP A 53 -3.25 -1.82 16.50
C ASP A 53 -2.93 -2.11 17.99
N LEU A 54 -3.92 -2.03 18.89
CA LEU A 54 -3.76 -2.15 20.34
C LEU A 54 -4.14 -3.53 20.90
N ASP A 55 -4.40 -4.52 20.04
CA ASP A 55 -4.61 -5.91 20.46
C ASP A 55 -3.33 -6.46 21.11
N SER A 56 -3.27 -6.23 22.43
CA SER A 56 -2.15 -6.42 23.34
C SER A 56 -1.89 -7.89 23.69
N ASN A 57 -2.48 -8.80 22.91
CA ASN A 57 -2.24 -10.24 22.97
C ASN A 57 -1.17 -10.72 21.98
N ALA A 58 -0.44 -9.81 21.33
CA ALA A 58 0.74 -10.19 20.56
C ALA A 58 1.78 -10.84 21.51
N PRO A 59 2.27 -12.06 21.21
CA PRO A 59 3.29 -12.70 22.04
C PRO A 59 4.52 -11.80 22.16
N PRO A 60 5.19 -11.77 23.33
CA PRO A 60 6.35 -10.91 23.55
C PRO A 60 7.43 -11.24 22.52
N GLY A 61 7.67 -10.33 21.58
CA GLY A 61 8.64 -10.51 20.50
C GLY A 61 8.16 -10.12 19.10
N ARG A 62 6.85 -9.93 18.86
CA ARG A 62 6.36 -9.31 17.62
C ARG A 62 6.35 -7.79 17.77
N SER A 63 7.37 -7.14 17.21
CA SER A 63 7.37 -5.68 17.13
C SER A 63 6.17 -5.21 16.28
N SER A 64 5.50 -4.14 16.71
CA SER A 64 4.41 -3.49 15.96
C SER A 64 4.93 -2.77 14.68
N GLU A 65 6.13 -3.12 14.22
CA GLU A 65 6.89 -2.43 13.17
C GLU A 65 7.01 -3.27 11.89
N GLU A 66 6.60 -4.54 11.91
CA GLU A 66 6.54 -5.36 10.70
C GLU A 66 5.37 -4.92 9.81
N MET A 67 5.74 -4.46 8.63
CA MET A 67 4.89 -3.69 7.74
C MET A 67 4.96 -4.28 6.34
N PHE A 68 3.79 -4.49 5.73
CA PHE A 68 3.70 -5.06 4.39
C PHE A 68 3.04 -4.07 3.45
N GLN A 69 3.81 -3.50 2.53
CA GLN A 69 3.30 -2.61 1.49
C GLN A 69 3.00 -3.42 0.23
N LYS A 70 1.87 -3.12 -0.43
CA LYS A 70 1.49 -3.73 -1.70
C LYS A 70 1.77 -2.76 -2.83
N TRP A 71 2.51 -3.26 -3.81
CA TRP A 71 2.98 -2.54 -4.98
C TRP A 71 2.57 -3.26 -6.26
N VAL A 72 2.36 -2.47 -7.31
CA VAL A 72 2.08 -2.95 -8.66
C VAL A 72 2.94 -2.15 -9.64
N LYS A 73 3.52 -2.83 -10.64
CA LYS A 73 4.22 -2.17 -11.74
C LYS A 73 3.21 -1.87 -12.84
N GLY A 74 2.84 -0.60 -12.99
CA GLY A 74 1.96 -0.13 -14.04
C GLY A 74 2.73 0.47 -15.23
N PRO A 75 2.04 0.97 -16.26
CA PRO A 75 2.67 1.63 -17.41
C PRO A 75 3.51 2.87 -17.04
N SER A 76 3.17 3.53 -15.93
CA SER A 76 3.86 4.72 -15.42
C SER A 76 4.87 4.39 -14.30
N GLY A 77 5.34 3.13 -14.21
CA GLY A 77 6.24 2.69 -13.15
C GLY A 77 5.54 2.07 -11.93
N TRP A 78 6.27 2.00 -10.82
CA TRP A 78 5.77 1.39 -9.58
C TRP A 78 4.71 2.25 -8.90
N LYS A 79 3.63 1.62 -8.45
CA LYS A 79 2.56 2.26 -7.69
C LYS A 79 2.29 1.50 -6.41
N PHE A 80 2.25 2.25 -5.32
CA PHE A 80 1.84 1.79 -4.00
C PHE A 80 0.32 1.84 -3.90
N ILE A 81 -0.31 0.69 -3.63
CA ILE A 81 -1.77 0.55 -3.64
C ILE A 81 -2.38 0.34 -2.26
N ASP A 82 -1.62 -0.22 -1.31
CA ASP A 82 -2.18 -0.63 -0.03
C ASP A 82 -1.08 -0.98 0.97
N TYR A 83 -1.49 -1.04 2.23
CA TYR A 83 -0.63 -1.32 3.36
C TYR A 83 -1.34 -2.28 4.33
N GLU A 84 -0.60 -3.24 4.89
CA GLU A 84 -1.07 -4.15 5.95
C GLU A 84 -0.14 -4.08 7.19
N PHE A 85 -0.74 -4.02 8.39
CA PHE A 85 -0.04 -4.13 9.67
C PHE A 85 -0.01 -5.59 10.13
N GLY A 86 1.18 -6.10 10.46
CA GLY A 86 1.38 -7.43 11.05
C GLY A 86 1.19 -8.62 10.11
N HIS A 87 2.16 -9.55 10.10
CA HIS A 87 2.13 -10.79 9.32
C HIS A 87 1.18 -11.87 9.89
N SER A 88 -0.10 -11.58 10.09
CA SER A 88 -1.09 -12.63 10.39
C SER A 88 -1.71 -13.16 9.11
N HIS A 89 -1.03 -14.16 8.52
CA HIS A 89 -1.46 -14.89 7.33
C HIS A 89 -2.77 -15.68 7.49
N ASP A 90 -3.29 -15.85 8.72
CA ASP A 90 -4.35 -16.84 9.05
C ASP A 90 -5.64 -16.29 9.68
N GLN A 91 -6.05 -15.02 9.45
CA GLN A 91 -7.35 -14.56 9.98
C GLN A 91 -8.22 -13.80 8.99
N VAL A 92 -9.51 -14.11 9.09
CA VAL A 92 -10.67 -13.76 8.27
C VAL A 92 -10.74 -12.29 7.87
N ALA A 93 -11.25 -12.07 6.66
CA ALA A 93 -11.07 -10.94 5.76
C ALA A 93 -11.69 -9.58 6.15
N SER A 94 -12.11 -9.31 7.39
CA SER A 94 -13.07 -8.21 7.59
C SER A 94 -12.51 -6.78 7.65
N ASP A 95 -11.27 -6.49 8.09
CA ASP A 95 -10.84 -5.07 8.25
C ASP A 95 -9.33 -4.77 8.12
N LYS A 96 -8.48 -5.76 7.78
CA LYS A 96 -7.00 -5.69 7.85
C LYS A 96 -6.27 -4.66 6.96
N GLY A 97 -6.99 -3.80 6.26
CA GLY A 97 -6.39 -2.75 5.43
C GLY A 97 -7.21 -1.47 5.35
N TRP A 98 -8.20 -1.31 6.23
CA TRP A 98 -9.02 -0.10 6.24
C TRP A 98 -8.22 1.11 6.72
N LEU A 99 -7.49 1.01 7.83
CA LEU A 99 -6.66 2.10 8.35
C LEU A 99 -5.63 2.57 7.32
N GLY A 100 -4.93 1.64 6.68
CA GLY A 100 -3.96 1.95 5.61
C GLY A 100 -4.59 2.76 4.48
N ARG A 101 -5.77 2.34 4.01
CA ARG A 101 -6.51 3.05 2.95
C ARG A 101 -7.10 4.39 3.42
N PHE A 102 -7.56 4.47 4.66
CA PHE A 102 -8.07 5.71 5.23
C PHE A 102 -6.95 6.76 5.30
N LEU A 103 -5.75 6.36 5.74
CA LEU A 103 -4.56 7.22 5.70
C LEU A 103 -4.21 7.62 4.26
N GLN A 104 -4.32 6.73 3.27
CA GLN A 104 -4.14 7.11 1.86
C GLN A 104 -5.13 8.20 1.40
N VAL A 105 -6.40 8.13 1.82
CA VAL A 105 -7.37 9.20 1.51
C VAL A 105 -6.89 10.52 2.09
N ILE A 106 -6.43 10.53 3.35
CA ILE A 106 -5.94 11.75 4.00
C ILE A 106 -4.71 12.30 3.27
N ILE A 107 -3.73 11.43 2.97
CA ILE A 107 -2.50 11.78 2.25
C ILE A 107 -2.84 12.41 0.90
N TRP A 108 -3.67 11.72 0.10
CA TRP A 108 -4.03 12.18 -1.24
C TRP A 108 -4.82 13.48 -1.21
N SER A 109 -5.76 13.61 -0.26
CA SER A 109 -6.55 14.84 -0.09
C SER A 109 -5.67 16.03 0.30
N HIS A 110 -4.68 15.81 1.19
CA HIS A 110 -3.73 16.86 1.56
C HIS A 110 -2.83 17.26 0.38
N TYR A 111 -2.33 16.28 -0.38
CA TYR A 111 -1.56 16.53 -1.59
C TYR A 111 -2.32 17.43 -2.58
N GLU A 112 -3.57 17.09 -2.92
CA GLU A 112 -4.36 17.89 -3.87
C GLU A 112 -4.69 19.28 -3.31
N ASN A 113 -5.00 19.39 -2.02
CA ASN A 113 -5.26 20.68 -1.37
C ASN A 113 -4.01 21.56 -1.36
N ILE A 114 -2.83 21.00 -1.07
CA ILE A 114 -1.57 21.75 -1.10
C ILE A 114 -1.32 22.29 -2.51
N LEU A 115 -1.47 21.46 -3.54
CA LEU A 115 -1.29 21.91 -4.92
C LEU A 115 -2.29 22.98 -5.34
N MET A 116 -3.56 22.85 -4.92
CA MET A 116 -4.62 23.80 -5.27
C MET A 116 -4.45 25.15 -4.54
N LEU A 117 -3.99 25.12 -3.29
CA LEU A 117 -3.97 26.28 -2.40
C LEU A 117 -2.57 26.85 -2.17
N HIS A 118 -1.51 26.32 -2.82
CA HIS A 118 -0.12 26.71 -2.60
C HIS A 118 0.16 28.23 -2.57
N PRO A 119 -0.50 29.10 -3.37
CA PRO A 119 -0.30 30.55 -3.26
C PRO A 119 -0.88 31.18 -1.98
N PHE A 120 -1.84 30.51 -1.33
CA PHE A 120 -2.66 31.03 -0.24
C PHE A 120 -2.32 30.44 1.12
N LEU A 121 -1.54 29.35 1.19
CA LEU A 121 -1.30 28.63 2.44
C LEU A 121 -0.50 29.45 3.46
N GLY A 122 0.26 30.48 3.05
CA GLY A 122 0.90 31.48 3.92
C GLY A 122 1.99 30.97 4.86
N SER A 123 1.94 29.70 5.24
CA SER A 123 2.90 28.93 6.03
C SER A 123 3.46 27.76 5.22
N GLU A 124 4.50 27.13 5.76
CA GLU A 124 5.07 25.90 5.19
C GLU A 124 3.99 24.80 5.13
N PRO A 125 3.81 24.12 3.98
CA PRO A 125 2.81 23.06 3.83
C PRO A 125 3.17 21.85 4.70
N PHE A 126 2.15 21.05 5.05
CA PHE A 126 2.36 19.84 5.85
C PHE A 126 3.28 18.84 5.15
N PHE A 127 3.15 18.69 3.83
CA PHE A 127 4.07 17.93 3.00
C PHE A 127 5.04 18.87 2.28
N ASP A 128 6.34 18.58 2.36
CA ASP A 128 7.37 19.31 1.63
C ASP A 128 7.43 18.89 0.15
N GLY A 129 8.28 19.56 -0.63
CA GLY A 129 8.40 19.29 -2.07
C GLY A 129 8.81 17.86 -2.41
N GLU A 130 9.72 17.26 -1.64
CA GLU A 130 10.16 15.88 -1.87
C GLU A 130 9.02 14.89 -1.54
N GLU A 131 8.28 15.14 -0.47
CA GLU A 131 7.12 14.33 -0.09
C GLU A 131 6.00 14.44 -1.12
N LEU A 132 5.73 15.64 -1.65
CA LEU A 132 4.74 15.83 -2.71
C LEU A 132 5.12 15.07 -3.99
N ASP A 133 6.40 15.06 -4.36
CA ASP A 133 6.91 14.28 -5.48
C ASP A 133 6.73 12.77 -5.25
N VAL A 134 6.98 12.29 -4.04
CA VAL A 134 6.76 10.88 -3.67
C VAL A 134 5.28 10.52 -3.75
N ILE A 135 4.39 11.39 -3.26
CA ILE A 135 2.94 11.18 -3.33
C ILE A 135 2.49 11.10 -4.78
N ALA A 136 2.88 12.07 -5.61
CA ALA A 136 2.53 12.10 -7.03
C ALA A 136 3.02 10.86 -7.79
N ASN A 137 4.25 10.42 -7.50
CA ASN A 137 4.90 9.34 -8.24
C ASN A 137 4.44 7.96 -7.80
N TYR A 138 4.15 7.72 -6.52
CA TYR A 138 3.92 6.36 -6.02
C TYR A 138 2.52 6.12 -5.48
N PHE A 139 1.86 7.11 -4.88
CA PHE A 139 0.52 6.88 -4.33
C PHE A 139 -0.53 6.83 -5.43
N VAL A 140 -1.48 5.94 -5.25
CA VAL A 140 -2.64 5.84 -6.13
C VAL A 140 -3.76 6.74 -5.61
N PRO A 141 -4.39 7.58 -6.45
CA PRO A 141 -5.50 8.43 -6.06
C PRO A 141 -6.58 7.63 -5.33
N THR A 142 -6.89 8.04 -4.11
CA THR A 142 -7.81 7.34 -3.22
C THR A 142 -8.73 8.34 -2.54
N TYR A 143 -10.03 8.10 -2.60
CA TYR A 143 -11.09 9.04 -2.22
C TYR A 143 -12.24 8.35 -1.48
N MET A 144 -13.04 9.14 -0.76
CA MET A 144 -14.36 8.70 -0.27
C MET A 144 -15.49 8.97 -1.26
N ASN A 145 -15.26 9.84 -2.25
CA ASN A 145 -16.18 10.14 -3.34
C ASN A 145 -15.60 9.61 -4.67
N VAL A 146 -16.45 9.07 -5.52
CA VAL A 146 -16.08 8.51 -6.82
C VAL A 146 -15.88 9.58 -7.90
N GLU A 147 -16.50 10.75 -7.75
CA GLU A 147 -16.54 11.83 -8.74
C GLU A 147 -15.14 12.24 -9.26
N PRO A 148 -14.10 12.47 -8.42
CA PRO A 148 -12.78 12.88 -8.93
C PRO A 148 -12.14 11.85 -9.88
N LEU A 149 -12.43 10.56 -9.69
CA LEU A 149 -11.93 9.50 -10.55
C LEU A 149 -12.72 9.41 -11.86
N MET A 150 -14.05 9.60 -11.79
CA MET A 150 -14.93 9.59 -12.97
C MET A 150 -14.64 10.76 -13.90
N GLU A 151 -14.51 11.96 -13.36
CA GLU A 151 -14.19 13.18 -14.13
C GLU A 151 -12.86 13.05 -14.87
N ARG A 152 -11.90 12.31 -14.30
CA ARG A 152 -10.59 12.02 -14.89
C ARG A 152 -10.57 10.80 -15.81
N GLY A 153 -11.72 10.15 -16.02
CA GLY A 153 -11.85 8.96 -16.88
C GLY A 153 -11.01 7.76 -16.39
N LYS A 154 -10.76 7.67 -15.07
CA LYS A 154 -9.92 6.61 -14.49
C LYS A 154 -10.70 5.33 -14.27
N ALA A 155 -10.03 4.19 -14.40
CA ALA A 155 -10.58 2.92 -13.94
C ALA A 155 -10.71 2.96 -12.40
N ILE A 156 -11.81 2.45 -11.85
CA ILE A 156 -12.14 2.59 -10.43
C ILE A 156 -12.21 1.22 -9.77
N LYS A 157 -11.56 1.11 -8.62
CA LYS A 157 -11.73 0.00 -7.68
C LYS A 157 -12.52 0.47 -6.47
N LYS A 158 -13.74 -0.06 -6.32
CA LYS A 158 -14.54 0.13 -5.12
C LYS A 158 -14.04 -0.78 -4.01
N ILE A 159 -13.74 -0.21 -2.85
CA ILE A 159 -13.33 -0.94 -1.65
C ILE A 159 -14.47 -0.84 -0.64
N GLN A 160 -15.05 -2.00 -0.31
CA GLN A 160 -16.10 -2.11 0.68
C GLN A 160 -15.46 -2.36 2.05
N SER A 161 -15.61 -1.40 2.94
CA SER A 161 -15.21 -1.43 4.35
C SER A 161 -16.28 -0.68 5.16
N SER A 162 -16.01 -0.42 6.45
CA SER A 162 -16.89 0.42 7.29
C SER A 162 -17.27 1.76 6.66
N ILE A 163 -16.36 2.34 5.86
CA ILE A 163 -16.64 3.44 4.94
C ILE A 163 -16.29 2.96 3.53
N VAL A 164 -17.11 3.30 2.53
CA VAL A 164 -16.82 2.97 1.14
C VAL A 164 -15.70 3.88 0.63
N LEU A 165 -14.66 3.28 0.08
CA LEU A 165 -13.54 4.00 -0.53
C LEU A 165 -13.46 3.69 -2.03
N TYR A 166 -12.99 4.66 -2.80
CA TYR A 166 -12.76 4.55 -4.24
C TYR A 166 -11.29 4.83 -4.51
N GLN A 167 -10.62 3.91 -5.18
CA GLN A 167 -9.21 4.02 -5.54
C GLN A 167 -9.08 3.90 -7.06
N GLU A 168 -8.16 4.65 -7.67
CA GLU A 168 -7.79 4.40 -9.08
C GLU A 168 -7.32 2.95 -9.22
N HIS A 169 -7.88 2.23 -10.20
CA HIS A 169 -7.51 0.87 -10.48
C HIS A 169 -6.27 0.84 -11.37
N ILE A 170 -5.12 0.51 -10.78
CA ILE A 170 -3.91 0.22 -11.53
C ILE A 170 -3.93 -1.25 -11.95
N GLN A 171 -4.01 -1.49 -13.26
CA GLN A 171 -4.00 -2.84 -13.81
C GLN A 171 -2.66 -3.51 -13.54
N ALA A 172 -2.70 -4.59 -12.78
CA ALA A 172 -1.54 -5.46 -12.59
C ALA A 172 -1.34 -6.35 -13.82
N PRO A 173 -0.09 -6.74 -14.14
CA PRO A 173 0.19 -7.69 -15.21
C PRO A 173 -0.52 -9.02 -14.92
N ALA A 174 -1.32 -9.49 -15.88
CA ALA A 174 -1.89 -10.83 -15.83
C ALA A 174 -0.80 -11.83 -16.20
N VAL A 175 -0.66 -12.89 -15.40
CA VAL A 175 0.33 -13.94 -15.62
C VAL A 175 -0.35 -15.29 -15.49
N ALA A 176 -0.11 -16.15 -16.47
CA ALA A 176 -0.53 -17.54 -16.47
C ALA A 176 0.73 -18.41 -16.56
N MET A 177 0.89 -19.35 -15.64
CA MET A 177 2.11 -20.14 -15.51
C MET A 177 1.85 -21.52 -14.91
N GLU A 178 2.75 -22.45 -15.17
CA GLU A 178 2.75 -23.76 -14.53
C GLU A 178 3.68 -23.76 -13.30
N ALA A 179 3.18 -24.21 -12.16
CA ALA A 179 3.95 -24.37 -10.93
C ALA A 179 3.57 -25.68 -10.23
N ASP A 180 4.56 -26.51 -9.88
CA ASP A 180 4.36 -27.85 -9.30
C ASP A 180 3.33 -28.72 -10.07
N GLY A 181 3.27 -28.59 -11.41
CA GLY A 181 2.34 -29.33 -12.27
C GLY A 181 0.91 -28.79 -12.29
N HIS A 182 0.67 -27.61 -11.69
CA HIS A 182 -0.62 -26.94 -11.65
C HIS A 182 -0.57 -25.64 -12.44
N TRP A 183 -1.63 -25.35 -13.19
CA TRP A 183 -1.77 -24.07 -13.88
C TRP A 183 -2.28 -22.99 -12.92
N LEU A 184 -1.54 -21.90 -12.80
CA LEU A 184 -1.87 -20.74 -11.99
C LEU A 184 -2.08 -19.54 -12.90
N GLU A 185 -3.24 -18.89 -12.79
CA GLU A 185 -3.57 -17.67 -13.51
C GLU A 185 -3.98 -16.59 -12.51
N GLY A 186 -3.32 -15.44 -12.55
CA GLY A 186 -3.61 -14.34 -11.65
C GLY A 186 -2.89 -13.06 -12.01
N ASN A 187 -3.04 -12.07 -11.15
CA ASN A 187 -2.40 -10.77 -11.29
C ASN A 187 -1.10 -10.72 -10.49
N TRP A 188 0.00 -10.35 -11.12
CA TRP A 188 1.29 -10.20 -10.47
C TRP A 188 1.34 -8.92 -9.63
N MET A 189 1.68 -9.11 -8.36
CA MET A 189 1.82 -8.06 -7.36
C MET A 189 3.18 -8.19 -6.67
N THR A 190 3.67 -7.09 -6.12
CA THR A 190 4.90 -7.08 -5.32
C THR A 190 4.59 -6.64 -3.90
N GLY A 191 4.81 -7.53 -2.94
CA GLY A 191 4.90 -7.15 -1.54
C GLY A 191 6.27 -6.55 -1.24
N VAL A 192 6.33 -5.47 -0.48
CA VAL A 192 7.57 -4.97 0.12
C VAL A 192 7.43 -5.11 1.63
N ASN A 193 8.32 -5.89 2.23
CA ASN A 193 8.36 -6.06 3.68
C ASN A 193 9.27 -4.99 4.27
N LEU A 194 8.79 -4.34 5.33
CA LEU A 194 9.51 -3.35 6.09
C LEU A 194 9.60 -3.81 7.55
N ASP A 195 10.75 -3.60 8.16
CA ASP A 195 11.02 -3.86 9.58
C ASP A 195 11.54 -2.58 10.27
N ALA A 196 11.95 -2.71 11.54
CA ALA A 196 12.55 -1.62 12.32
C ALA A 196 13.75 -0.93 11.64
N ARG A 197 14.43 -1.62 10.72
CA ARG A 197 15.60 -1.14 9.97
C ARG A 197 15.23 -0.61 8.59
N GLY A 198 13.95 -0.59 8.24
CA GLY A 198 13.44 -0.16 6.93
C GLY A 198 13.24 -1.34 5.99
N PHE A 199 13.76 -1.25 4.77
CA PHE A 199 13.54 -2.27 3.73
C PHE A 199 14.11 -3.65 4.11
N ALA A 200 13.23 -4.64 4.25
CA ALA A 200 13.54 -6.01 4.63
C ALA A 200 13.43 -7.02 3.46
N GLY A 201 13.13 -6.53 2.25
CA GLY A 201 13.07 -7.33 1.03
C GLY A 201 11.69 -7.35 0.38
N ILE A 202 11.61 -7.99 -0.78
CA ILE A 202 10.37 -8.15 -1.53
C ILE A 202 9.78 -9.55 -1.39
N SER A 203 8.46 -9.62 -1.47
CA SER A 203 7.66 -10.82 -1.50
C SER A 203 6.71 -10.74 -2.71
N PRO A 204 7.16 -11.12 -3.92
CA PRO A 204 6.28 -11.21 -5.08
C PRO A 204 5.17 -12.23 -4.82
N TYR A 205 3.98 -11.95 -5.36
CA TYR A 205 2.87 -12.90 -5.27
C TYR A 205 1.93 -12.77 -6.47
N LEU A 206 1.28 -13.88 -6.82
CA LEU A 206 0.11 -13.87 -7.70
C LEU A 206 -1.14 -13.71 -6.86
N LYS A 207 -1.98 -12.75 -7.23
CA LYS A 207 -3.34 -12.62 -6.70
C LYS A 207 -4.31 -13.29 -7.68
N ILE A 208 -4.87 -14.41 -7.27
CA ILE A 208 -5.85 -15.15 -8.07
C ILE A 208 -7.27 -14.60 -7.85
N SER A 209 -8.22 -14.98 -8.71
CA SER A 209 -9.55 -14.37 -8.81
C SER A 209 -10.41 -14.49 -7.54
N ASN A 210 -10.19 -15.52 -6.72
CA ASN A 210 -10.85 -15.69 -5.41
C ASN A 210 -10.26 -14.79 -4.29
N GLY A 211 -9.20 -14.02 -4.60
CA GLY A 211 -8.52 -13.13 -3.65
C GLY A 211 -7.34 -13.74 -2.89
N GLU A 212 -7.08 -15.04 -3.05
CA GLU A 212 -5.93 -15.72 -2.47
C GLU A 212 -4.61 -15.24 -3.08
N ARG A 213 -3.53 -15.41 -2.32
CA ARG A 213 -2.17 -15.00 -2.71
C ARG A 213 -1.26 -16.21 -2.73
N THR A 214 -0.64 -16.46 -3.88
CA THR A 214 0.43 -17.44 -4.02
C THR A 214 1.76 -16.71 -4.03
N TYR A 215 2.52 -16.83 -2.94
CA TYR A 215 3.82 -16.16 -2.80
C TYR A 215 4.93 -16.90 -3.54
N MET A 216 5.85 -16.10 -4.05
CA MET A 216 6.91 -16.54 -4.95
C MET A 216 8.27 -16.08 -4.45
N GLU A 217 9.33 -16.77 -4.87
CA GLU A 217 10.69 -16.26 -4.69
C GLU A 217 11.03 -15.24 -5.78
N ALA A 218 11.59 -14.10 -5.37
CA ALA A 218 12.09 -13.10 -6.30
C ALA A 218 13.41 -13.59 -6.91
N GLN A 219 13.45 -13.76 -8.23
CA GLN A 219 14.71 -13.88 -8.96
C GLN A 219 15.18 -12.48 -9.36
N ILE A 220 16.34 -12.09 -8.83
CA ILE A 220 16.97 -10.80 -9.13
C ILE A 220 18.01 -11.06 -10.23
N ILE A 221 17.92 -10.32 -11.33
CA ILE A 221 18.85 -10.39 -12.47
C ILE A 221 19.61 -9.09 -12.69
#